data_AF-A0A1Y5L524-F1
#
_entry.id   AF-A0A1Y5L524-F1
#
_cell.length_a   1.000
_cell.length_b   1.000
_cell.length_c   1.000
_cell.angle_alpha   90.00
_cell.angle_beta   90.00
_cell.angle_gamma   90.00
#
_symmetry.space_group_name_H-M   'P 1'
#
loop_
_entity.id
_entity.type
_entity.pdbx_description
1 polymer ?
#
loop_
_entity_poly.entity_id
_entity_poly.type
_entity_poly.pdbx_seq_one_letter_code
_entity_poly.pdbx_strand_id
1 'polypeptide(L)'
;MRSRLSHQLPAPLTSQWDWQLSARCRHADPDLFFPTEDENRNLRLRREKVAKQFCSSCPVKRECRCHAITVGEPFGVWGGTSERDRRYPRADHENGLRNRQRPRLKILAGSRAPGH
;
A
#
# COMPACT_ATOMS: atom_id res chain seq x y z
N MET A 1 -40.63 16.27 11.07
CA MET A 1 -40.16 15.41 9.96
C MET A 1 -38.76 15.84 9.55
N ARG A 2 -37.69 15.12 9.95
CA ARG A 2 -36.34 15.31 9.40
C ARG A 2 -35.72 13.93 9.21
N SER A 3 -35.76 13.44 7.98
CA SER A 3 -35.05 12.23 7.56
C SER A 3 -33.55 12.53 7.60
N ARG A 4 -32.85 12.03 8.62
CA ARG A 4 -31.38 11.95 8.65
C ARG A 4 -30.98 10.48 8.68
N LEU A 5 -31.32 9.76 7.61
CA LEU A 5 -30.73 8.47 7.34
C LEU A 5 -30.02 8.53 5.99
N SER A 6 -29.09 9.48 5.85
CA SER A 6 -27.95 9.28 4.96
C SER A 6 -27.02 8.26 5.65
N HIS A 7 -27.50 7.01 5.74
CA HIS A 7 -26.69 5.86 6.08
C HIS A 7 -25.59 5.79 5.04
N GLN A 8 -24.35 5.98 5.47
CA GLN A 8 -23.17 5.74 4.67
C GLN A 8 -23.15 4.26 4.29
N LEU A 9 -23.71 3.94 3.13
CA LEU A 9 -23.55 2.62 2.54
C LEU A 9 -22.04 2.40 2.30
N PRO A 10 -21.51 1.21 2.61
CA PRO A 10 -20.12 0.90 2.32
C PRO A 10 -19.86 1.10 0.83
N ALA A 11 -18.64 1.54 0.49
CA ALA A 11 -18.25 1.69 -0.90
C ALA A 11 -18.47 0.36 -1.65
N PRO A 12 -18.95 0.39 -2.89
CA PRO A 12 -19.19 -0.81 -3.66
C PRO A 12 -17.92 -1.66 -3.78
N LEU A 13 -18.08 -2.99 -3.83
CA LEU A 13 -16.99 -3.98 -3.95
C LEU A 13 -16.10 -3.78 -5.20
N THR A 14 -16.48 -2.91 -6.14
CA THR A 14 -15.62 -2.52 -7.27
C THR A 14 -14.55 -1.51 -6.82
N SER A 15 -14.88 -0.62 -5.88
CA SER A 15 -13.96 0.42 -5.39
C SER A 15 -12.73 -0.11 -4.65
N GLN A 16 -12.79 -1.33 -4.12
CA GLN A 16 -11.63 -2.00 -3.51
C GLN A 16 -10.57 -2.45 -4.54
N TRP A 17 -10.90 -2.49 -5.84
CA TRP A 17 -9.98 -2.89 -6.92
C TRP A 17 -9.51 -1.70 -7.78
N ASP A 18 -10.18 -0.54 -7.70
CA ASP A 18 -9.88 0.65 -8.51
C ASP A 18 -8.43 1.14 -8.40
N TRP A 19 -7.77 0.91 -7.26
CA TRP A 19 -6.36 1.28 -7.09
C TRP A 19 -5.46 0.59 -8.11
N GLN A 20 -5.80 -0.63 -8.55
CA GLN A 20 -5.00 -1.35 -9.54
C GLN A 20 -4.96 -0.58 -10.85
N LEU A 21 -6.05 0.09 -11.24
CA LEU A 21 -6.13 0.88 -12.47
C LEU A 21 -5.12 2.03 -12.49
N SER A 22 -4.74 2.55 -11.33
CA SER A 22 -3.75 3.63 -11.20
C SER A 22 -2.31 3.12 -11.09
N ALA A 23 -2.07 1.80 -11.16
CA ALA A 23 -0.74 1.22 -11.06
C ALA A 23 0.10 1.48 -12.31
N ARG A 24 1.30 2.05 -12.12
CA ARG A 24 2.25 2.31 -13.22
C ARG A 24 2.70 1.04 -13.94
N CYS A 25 2.76 -0.09 -13.24
CA CYS A 25 3.23 -1.36 -13.79
C CYS A 25 2.25 -1.96 -14.81
N ARG A 26 1.02 -1.46 -14.92
CA ARG A 26 0.04 -1.93 -15.92
C ARG A 26 0.51 -1.83 -17.37
N HIS A 27 1.45 -0.94 -17.64
CA HIS A 27 1.99 -0.72 -18.99
C HIS A 27 3.44 -1.21 -19.11
N ALA A 28 3.94 -1.94 -18.11
CA ALA A 28 5.28 -2.50 -18.10
C ALA A 28 5.23 -4.01 -18.32
N ASP A 29 6.37 -4.58 -18.71
CA ASP A 29 6.52 -6.02 -18.88
C ASP A 29 6.32 -6.76 -17.54
N PRO A 30 5.42 -7.76 -17.45
CA PRO A 30 5.24 -8.56 -16.24
C PRO A 30 6.51 -9.31 -15.81
N ASP A 31 7.40 -9.66 -16.74
CA ASP A 31 8.66 -10.37 -16.45
C ASP A 31 9.62 -9.53 -15.61
N LEU A 32 9.40 -8.21 -15.53
CA LEU A 32 10.14 -7.36 -14.59
C LEU A 32 9.75 -7.66 -13.14
N PHE A 33 8.48 -7.99 -12.87
CA PHE A 33 7.95 -8.08 -11.51
C PHE A 33 7.91 -9.52 -10.99
N PHE A 34 7.77 -10.50 -11.88
CA PHE A 34 7.61 -11.91 -11.52
C PHE A 34 8.81 -12.76 -11.98
N PRO A 35 9.11 -13.89 -11.31
CA PRO A 35 10.17 -14.80 -11.75
C PRO A 35 9.85 -15.43 -13.12
N THR A 36 10.88 -15.71 -13.91
CA THR A 36 10.81 -16.52 -15.13
C THR A 36 11.45 -17.89 -14.91
N GLU A 37 11.08 -18.89 -15.71
CA GLU A 37 11.47 -20.30 -15.51
C GLU A 37 13.00 -20.51 -15.41
N ASP A 38 13.80 -19.79 -16.20
CA ASP A 38 15.26 -19.95 -16.27
C ASP A 38 16.04 -18.92 -15.42
N GLU A 39 15.41 -18.34 -14.39
CA GLU A 39 16.03 -17.28 -13.60
C GLU A 39 16.99 -17.81 -12.52
N ASN A 40 18.30 -17.61 -12.73
CA ASN A 40 19.29 -17.85 -11.68
C ASN A 40 19.25 -16.75 -10.59
N ARG A 41 19.89 -17.04 -9.45
CA ARG A 41 19.90 -16.14 -8.27
C ARG A 41 20.38 -14.71 -8.58
N ASN A 42 21.38 -14.53 -9.45
CA ASN A 42 21.92 -13.21 -9.76
C ASN A 42 20.96 -12.41 -10.65
N LEU A 43 20.32 -13.07 -11.61
CA LEU A 43 19.27 -12.47 -12.43
C LEU A 43 18.09 -12.05 -11.56
N ARG A 44 17.63 -12.93 -10.65
CA ARG A 44 16.59 -12.62 -9.66
C ARG A 44 16.89 -11.36 -8.87
N LEU A 45 18.09 -11.26 -8.30
CA LEU A 45 18.47 -10.08 -7.51
C LEU A 45 18.48 -8.79 -8.32
N ARG A 46 18.93 -8.86 -9.58
CA ARG A 46 18.93 -7.70 -10.49
C ARG A 46 17.52 -7.28 -10.85
N ARG A 47 16.68 -8.23 -11.29
CA ARG A 47 15.27 -8.00 -11.61
C ARG A 47 14.52 -7.41 -10.42
N GLU A 48 14.64 -8.03 -9.25
CA GLU A 48 13.99 -7.53 -8.02
C GLU A 48 14.44 -6.09 -7.69
N LYS A 49 15.72 -5.75 -7.87
CA LYS A 49 16.22 -4.39 -7.65
C LYS A 49 15.58 -3.39 -8.61
N VAL A 50 15.52 -3.71 -9.91
CA VAL A 50 14.93 -2.84 -10.93
C VAL A 50 13.42 -2.68 -10.68
N ALA A 51 12.70 -3.76 -10.39
CA ALA A 51 11.29 -3.72 -10.07
C ALA A 51 10.99 -2.88 -8.81
N LYS A 52 11.79 -3.03 -7.75
CA LYS A 52 11.66 -2.20 -6.53
C LYS A 52 11.87 -0.71 -6.84
N GLN A 53 12.84 -0.39 -7.68
CA GLN A 53 13.08 0.99 -8.14
C GLN A 53 11.91 1.50 -8.98
N PHE A 54 11.34 0.69 -9.87
CA PHE A 54 10.14 1.04 -10.63
C PHE A 54 8.96 1.37 -9.71
N CYS A 55 8.72 0.53 -8.70
CA CYS A 55 7.66 0.75 -7.72
C CYS A 55 7.86 2.01 -6.85
N SER A 56 9.07 2.57 -6.76
CA SER A 56 9.37 3.68 -5.85
C SER A 56 8.51 4.93 -6.08
N SER A 57 8.11 5.15 -7.33
CA SER A 57 7.32 6.31 -7.77
C SER A 57 5.91 5.91 -8.28
N CYS A 58 5.43 4.72 -7.88
CA CYS A 58 4.08 4.26 -8.19
C CYS A 58 3.07 4.87 -7.19
N PRO A 59 1.98 5.51 -7.65
CA PRO A 59 1.02 6.19 -6.78
C PRO A 59 0.31 5.23 -5.82
N VAL A 60 0.15 3.96 -6.22
CA VAL A 60 -0.54 2.93 -5.44
C VAL A 60 0.42 1.95 -4.76
N LYS A 61 1.68 2.36 -4.56
CA LYS A 61 2.74 1.53 -3.95
C LYS A 61 2.29 0.96 -2.59
N ARG A 62 1.61 1.76 -1.77
CA ARG A 62 1.20 1.34 -0.42
C ARG A 62 0.07 0.32 -0.49
N GLU A 63 -0.99 0.62 -1.23
CA GLU A 63 -2.16 -0.24 -1.43
C GLU A 63 -1.73 -1.59 -2.02
N CYS A 64 -0.89 -1.58 -3.06
CA CYS A 64 -0.31 -2.77 -3.68
C CYS A 64 0.48 -3.64 -2.68
N ARG A 65 1.32 -3.01 -1.84
CA ARG A 65 2.08 -3.73 -0.80
C ARG A 65 1.16 -4.34 0.25
N CYS A 66 0.20 -3.55 0.75
CA CYS A 66 -0.76 -4.01 1.75
C CYS A 66 -1.56 -5.20 1.22
N HIS A 67 -2.04 -5.12 -0.02
CA HIS A 67 -2.73 -6.23 -0.67
C HIS A 67 -1.88 -7.50 -0.70
N ALA A 68 -0.65 -7.42 -1.20
CA ALA A 68 0.26 -8.56 -1.29
C ALA A 68 0.56 -9.21 0.07
N ILE A 69 0.68 -8.41 1.13
CA ILE A 69 0.85 -8.93 2.50
C ILE A 69 -0.44 -9.59 2.99
N THR A 70 -1.59 -8.94 2.82
CA THR A 70 -2.89 -9.44 3.30
C THR A 70 -3.27 -10.78 2.66
N VAL A 71 -3.05 -10.93 1.34
CA VAL A 71 -3.40 -12.17 0.63
C VAL A 71 -2.27 -13.22 0.68
N GLY A 72 -1.12 -12.89 1.27
CA GLY A 72 0.02 -13.79 1.36
C GLY A 72 0.65 -14.12 0.00
N GLU A 73 0.74 -13.14 -0.90
CA GLU A 73 1.22 -13.35 -2.26
C GLU A 73 2.65 -13.91 -2.29
N PRO A 74 2.85 -15.16 -2.76
CA PRO A 74 4.11 -15.88 -2.64
C PRO A 74 5.21 -15.40 -3.58
N PHE A 75 4.89 -14.72 -4.68
CA PHE A 75 5.89 -14.43 -5.71
C PHE A 75 5.98 -12.95 -6.09
N GLY A 76 7.09 -12.64 -6.76
CA GLY A 76 7.32 -11.35 -7.41
C GLY A 76 7.48 -10.14 -6.48
N VAL A 77 7.62 -8.98 -7.12
CA VAL A 77 7.75 -7.67 -6.47
C VAL A 77 6.42 -6.95 -6.46
N TRP A 78 5.95 -6.63 -5.25
CA TRP A 78 4.69 -5.90 -5.03
C TRP A 78 4.95 -4.70 -4.16
N GLY A 79 4.46 -3.53 -4.58
CA GLY A 79 4.61 -2.28 -3.82
C GLY A 79 6.05 -1.97 -3.37
N GLY A 80 7.03 -2.36 -4.17
CA GLY A 80 8.46 -2.23 -3.87
C GLY A 80 8.98 -3.15 -2.76
N THR A 81 8.39 -4.34 -2.62
CA THR A 81 8.88 -5.41 -1.74
C THR A 81 8.93 -6.72 -2.52
N SER A 82 10.02 -7.48 -2.42
CA SER A 82 10.06 -8.85 -2.95
C SER A 82 9.47 -9.84 -1.94
N GLU A 83 9.21 -11.07 -2.38
CA GLU A 83 8.82 -12.19 -1.51
C GLU A 83 9.69 -12.24 -0.23
N ARG A 84 11.01 -12.14 -0.38
CA ARG A 84 11.94 -12.20 0.75
C ARG A 84 11.73 -11.04 1.73
N ASP A 85 11.46 -9.84 1.24
CA ASP A 85 11.19 -8.69 2.10
C ASP A 85 9.87 -8.87 2.88
N ARG A 86 8.86 -9.49 2.24
CA ARG A 86 7.57 -9.81 2.88
C ARG A 86 7.70 -10.92 3.92
N ARG A 87 8.54 -11.94 3.65
CA ARG A 87 8.80 -13.06 4.56
C ARG A 87 9.67 -12.66 5.76
N TYR A 88 10.63 -11.76 5.54
CA TYR A 88 11.59 -11.31 6.55
C TYR A 88 11.61 -9.78 6.61
N PRO A 89 10.54 -9.14 7.14
CA PRO A 89 10.48 -7.70 7.26
C PRO A 89 11.58 -7.22 8.18
N ARG A 90 12.54 -6.47 7.63
CA ARG A 90 13.56 -5.82 8.45
C ARG A 90 12.96 -4.58 9.13
N ALA A 91 13.39 -4.29 10.35
CA ALA A 91 12.86 -3.20 11.19
C ALA A 91 12.95 -1.80 10.52
N ASP A 92 13.79 -1.68 9.50
CA ASP A 92 14.19 -0.46 8.79
C ASP A 92 13.15 0.09 7.78
N HIS A 93 12.08 -0.66 7.46
CA HIS A 93 11.15 -0.26 6.39
C HIS A 93 9.74 0.20 6.83
N GLU A 94 9.37 0.00 8.10
CA GLU A 94 8.01 0.29 8.63
C GLU A 94 7.85 1.72 9.21
N ASN A 95 8.96 2.36 9.58
CA ASN A 95 8.94 3.63 10.31
C ASN A 95 8.40 4.83 9.50
N GLY A 96 8.30 4.70 8.17
CA GLY A 96 7.79 5.76 7.28
C GLY A 96 6.25 5.84 7.17
N LEU A 97 5.52 4.74 7.45
CA LEU A 97 4.06 4.70 7.33
C LEU A 97 3.36 5.13 8.62
N ARG A 98 3.88 4.73 9.80
CA ARG A 98 3.37 5.18 11.11
C ARG A 98 3.53 6.69 11.32
N ASN A 99 4.58 7.31 10.77
CA ASN A 99 4.88 8.72 11.02
C ASN A 99 4.00 9.71 10.20
N ARG A 100 3.29 9.24 9.15
CA ARG A 100 2.39 10.08 8.33
C ARG A 100 0.93 10.10 8.78
N GLN A 101 0.53 9.19 9.67
CA GLN A 101 -0.87 8.97 10.07
C GLN A 101 -1.18 9.35 11.52
N ARG A 102 -0.30 10.06 12.24
CA ARG A 102 -0.67 10.70 13.50
C ARG A 102 -1.24 12.09 13.22
N PRO A 103 -2.57 12.30 13.21
CA PRO A 103 -3.10 13.64 13.38
C PRO A 103 -2.61 14.17 14.74
N ARG A 104 -2.10 15.40 14.77
CA ARG A 104 -1.95 16.15 16.03
C ARG A 104 -3.33 16.20 16.67
N LEU A 105 -3.57 15.35 17.67
CA LEU A 105 -4.76 15.44 18.52
C LEU A 105 -4.67 16.81 19.22
N LYS A 106 -5.31 17.83 18.64
CA LYS A 106 -5.57 19.08 19.35
C LYS A 106 -6.64 18.73 20.37
N ILE A 107 -6.22 18.49 21.61
CA ILE A 107 -7.12 18.46 22.76
C ILE A 107 -7.77 19.84 22.80
N LEU A 108 -9.05 19.90 22.41
CA LEU A 108 -9.87 21.09 22.57
C LEU A 108 -10.12 21.23 24.08
N ALA A 109 -9.41 22.16 24.72
CA ALA A 109 -9.79 22.65 26.04
C ALA A 109 -11.15 23.35 25.88
N GLY A 110 -12.18 22.73 26.44
CA GLY A 110 -13.57 23.15 26.34
C GLY A 110 -13.82 24.51 26.98
N SER A 111 -14.58 25.32 26.26
CA SER A 111 -15.28 26.49 26.78
C SER A 111 -16.27 26.09 27.87
N ARG A 112 -16.29 26.86 28.97
CA ARG A 112 -17.43 26.94 29.88
C ARG A 112 -17.84 28.40 30.00
N ALA A 113 -19.06 28.70 29.58
CA ALA A 113 -19.85 29.88 29.97
C ALA A 113 -21.10 29.35 30.72
N PRO A 114 -22.00 30.16 31.33
CA PRO A 114 -22.00 31.61 31.64
C PRO A 114 -22.44 31.94 33.11
N GLY A 115 -22.50 33.25 33.46
CA GLY A 115 -23.50 33.83 34.38
C GLY A 115 -22.99 34.40 35.72
N HIS A 116 -22.98 35.74 35.88
CA HIS A 116 -24.01 36.53 36.57
C HIS A 116 -23.72 38.03 36.42
#